data_AF-A0A520IZ49-F1
#
_entry.id   AF-A0A520IZ49-F1
#
_cell.length_a   1.000
_cell.length_b   1.000
_cell.length_c   1.000
_cell.angle_alpha   90.00
_cell.angle_beta   90.00
_cell.angle_gamma   90.00
#
_symmetry.space_group_name_H-M   'P 1'
#
loop_
_entity.id
_entity.type
_entity.pdbx_description
1 polymer ?
#
loop_
_entity_poly.entity_id
_entity_poly.type
_entity_poly.pdbx_seq_one_letter_code
_entity_poly.pdbx_strand_id
1 'polypeptide(L)' 'MESQKLKELLEMIDMQVSSPILGGMEVEYEELEALGYVNINREEIQHVGTLTPAGLVHLEELRRHD' A
#
# COMPACT_ATOMS: atom_id res chain seq x y z
N MET A 1 -8.21 9.87 -1.05
CA MET A 1 -8.75 8.52 -0.74
C MET A 1 -9.61 8.51 0.52
N GLU A 2 -10.54 7.58 0.62
CA GLU A 2 -11.24 7.24 1.87
C GLU A 2 -10.33 6.38 2.77
N SER A 3 -10.40 6.56 4.10
CA SER A 3 -9.54 5.85 5.06
C SER A 3 -9.70 4.33 5.03
N GLN A 4 -10.88 3.85 4.64
CA GLN A 4 -11.17 2.42 4.52
C GLN A 4 -10.41 1.80 3.34
N LYS A 5 -10.41 2.49 2.20
CA LYS A 5 -9.66 2.09 1.00
C LYS A 5 -8.14 2.12 1.24
N LEU A 6 -7.67 3.10 2.03
CA LEU A 6 -6.28 3.17 2.47
C LEU A 6 -5.89 1.92 3.30
N LYS A 7 -6.72 1.55 4.28
CA LYS A 7 -6.52 0.35 5.11
C LYS A 7 -6.44 -0.91 4.25
N GLU A 8 -7.40 -1.12 3.35
CA GLU A 8 -7.42 -2.31 2.47
C GLU A 8 -6.18 -2.42 1.58
N LEU A 9 -5.70 -1.30 1.02
CA LEU A 9 -4.47 -1.28 0.22
C LEU A 9 -3.24 -1.60 1.07
N LEU A 10 -3.09 -0.94 2.22
CA LEU A 10 -1.97 -1.21 3.13
C LEU A 10 -1.97 -2.67 3.61
N GLU A 11 -3.14 -3.25 3.91
CA GLU A 11 -3.26 -4.67 4.29
C GLU A 11 -2.94 -5.61 3.14
N MET A 12 -3.36 -5.31 1.90
CA MET A 12 -3.00 -6.12 0.73
C MET A 12 -1.48 -6.17 0.51
N ILE A 13 -0.81 -5.03 0.72
CA ILE A 13 0.64 -4.90 0.60
C ILE A 13 1.35 -5.65 1.74
N ASP A 14 0.87 -5.50 2.99
CA ASP A 14 1.36 -6.23 4.18
C ASP A 14 1.29 -7.76 3.99
N MET A 15 0.17 -8.24 3.44
CA MET A 15 -0.09 -9.66 3.24
C MET A 15 0.70 -10.29 2.07
N GLN A 16 1.57 -9.53 1.38
CA GLN A 16 2.34 -9.99 0.22
C GLN A 16 1.49 -10.71 -0.84
N VAL A 17 0.29 -10.22 -1.11
CA VAL A 17 -0.37 -10.61 -2.35
C VAL A 17 0.38 -9.88 -3.44
N SER A 18 1.18 -10.59 -4.24
CA SER A 18 1.73 -10.13 -5.52
C SER A 18 0.58 -9.72 -6.43
N SER A 19 -0.10 -8.62 -6.10
CA SER A 19 -1.11 -8.02 -6.91
C SER A 19 -0.33 -7.26 -7.95
N PRO A 20 -0.37 -7.69 -9.23
CA PRO A 20 0.27 -6.92 -10.27
C PRO A 20 -0.36 -5.52 -10.22
N ILE A 21 0.43 -4.50 -9.86
CA ILE A 21 0.01 -3.09 -9.85
C ILE A 21 -0.58 -2.70 -11.23
N LEU A 22 -0.29 -3.50 -12.27
CA LEU A 22 -0.78 -3.48 -13.65
C LEU A 22 -2.31 -3.66 -13.85
N GLY A 23 -3.13 -3.60 -12.79
CA GLY A 23 -4.59 -3.81 -12.85
C GLY A 23 -5.46 -2.55 -12.75
N GLY A 24 -4.90 -1.34 -12.89
CA GLY A 24 -5.67 -0.08 -12.82
C GLY A 24 -5.69 0.60 -11.44
N MET A 25 -4.87 0.15 -10.49
CA MET A 25 -4.67 0.79 -9.18
C MET A 25 -3.39 1.64 -9.12
N GLU A 26 -2.68 1.87 -10.23
CA GLU A 26 -1.42 2.62 -10.26
C GLU A 26 -1.50 3.99 -9.56
N VAL A 27 -2.56 4.75 -9.82
CA VAL A 27 -2.81 6.06 -9.19
C VAL A 27 -2.88 5.93 -7.67
N GLU A 28 -3.50 4.86 -7.19
CA GLU A 28 -3.76 4.64 -5.78
C GLU A 28 -2.48 4.30 -5.02
N TYR A 29 -1.65 3.45 -5.61
CA TYR A 29 -0.34 3.14 -5.08
C TYR A 29 0.60 4.36 -5.16
N GLU A 30 0.54 5.15 -6.23
CA GLU A 30 1.35 6.36 -6.39
C GLU A 30 0.97 7.45 -5.37
N GLU A 31 -0.32 7.59 -5.03
CA GLU A 31 -0.77 8.42 -3.91
C GLU A 31 -0.23 7.89 -2.57
N LEU A 32 -0.25 6.57 -2.33
CA LEU A 32 0.31 5.95 -1.12
C LEU A 32 1.82 6.17 -0.98
N GLU A 33 2.55 6.13 -2.10
CA GLU A 33 3.97 6.45 -2.17
C GLU A 33 4.23 7.94 -1.92
N ALA A 34 3.41 8.83 -2.50
CA ALA A 34 3.49 10.27 -2.25
C ALA A 34 3.19 10.63 -0.79
N LEU A 35 2.34 9.86 -0.12
CA LEU A 35 2.07 9.97 1.32
C LEU A 35 3.19 9.36 2.18
N GLY A 36 4.12 8.61 1.59
CA GLY A 36 5.24 7.98 2.28
C GLY A 36 4.87 6.71 3.05
N TYR A 37 3.70 6.12 2.79
CA TYR A 37 3.24 4.90 3.46
C TYR A 37 3.69 3.62 2.75
N VAL A 38 3.93 3.70 1.43
CA VAL A 38 4.33 2.56 0.59
C VAL A 38 5.54 2.98 -0.25
N ASN A 39 6.38 2.02 -0.60
CA ASN A 39 7.44 2.17 -1.58
C ASN A 39 7.18 1.19 -2.73
N ILE A 40 6.97 1.71 -3.94
CA ILE A 40 6.73 0.87 -5.12
C ILE A 40 8.06 0.60 -5.83
N ASN A 41 8.50 -0.65 -5.81
CA ASN A 41 9.68 -1.06 -6.57
C ASN A 41 9.30 -1.32 -8.03
N ARG A 42 9.36 -0.25 -8.84
CA ARG A 42 9.08 -0.29 -10.29
C ARG A 42 10.18 -0.99 -11.11
N GLU A 43 11.33 -1.26 -10.50
CA GLU A 43 12.46 -1.97 -11.14
C GLU A 43 12.23 -3.48 -11.21
N GLU A 44 11.36 -4.04 -10.36
CA GLU A 44 11.00 -5.45 -10.44
C GLU A 44 9.86 -5.69 -11.42
N ILE A 45 9.98 -6.80 -12.17
CA ILE A 45 9.00 -7.27 -13.18
C ILE A 45 7.58 -7.41 -12.61
N GLN A 46 7.43 -7.53 -11.28
CA GLN A 46 6.15 -7.64 -10.59
C GLN A 46 5.62 -6.33 -9.97
N HIS A 47 6.32 -5.20 -10.10
CA HIS A 47 5.98 -3.94 -9.42
C HIS A 47 5.58 -4.19 -7.97
N VAL A 48 6.56 -4.54 -7.13
CA VAL A 48 6.27 -4.93 -5.74
C VAL A 48 6.14 -3.66 -4.89
N GLY A 49 4.95 -3.43 -4.34
CA GLY A 49 4.75 -2.45 -3.27
C GLY A 49 5.27 -3.02 -1.95
N THR A 50 6.05 -2.25 -1.21
CA THR A 50 6.50 -2.61 0.15
C THR A 50 6.05 -1.54 1.12
N LEU A 51 5.51 -1.93 2.28
CA LEU A 51 5.15 -0.96 3.31
C LEU A 51 6.39 -0.27 3.88
N THR A 52 6.29 1.05 4.07
CA THR A 52 7.28 1.79 4.85
C THR A 52 6.99 1.64 6.34
N PRO A 53 7.94 2.00 7.23
CA PRO A 53 7.69 2.03 8.66
C PRO A 53 6.50 2.93 9.05
N ALA A 54 6.29 4.03 8.31
CA ALA A 54 5.16 4.93 8.52
C ALA A 54 3.83 4.26 8.12
N GLY A 55 3.80 3.56 6.98
CA GLY A 55 2.61 2.82 6.54
C GLY A 55 2.23 1.70 7.48
N LEU A 56 3.21 0.97 8.02
CA LEU A 56 3.00 -0.06 9.04
C LEU A 56 2.38 0.50 10.32
N VAL A 57 2.93 1.59 10.87
CA VAL A 57 2.39 2.23 12.07
C VAL A 57 0.94 2.67 11.82
N HIS A 58 0.69 3.32 10.68
CA HIS A 58 -0.65 3.79 10.35
C HIS A 58 -1.65 2.64 10.16
N LEU A 59 -1.22 1.55 9.50
CA LEU A 59 -2.03 0.34 9.35
C LEU A 59 -2.36 -0.27 10.72
N GLU A 60 -1.40 -0.28 11.64
CA GLU A 60 -1.61 -0.80 12.99
C GLU A 60 -2.58 0.07 13.80
N GLU A 61 -2.51 1.40 13.66
CA GLU A 61 -3.48 2.33 14.24
C GLU A 61 -4.89 2.10 13.68
N LEU A 62 -5.02 1.90 12.37
CA LEU A 62 -6.28 1.60 11.70
C LEU A 62 -6.85 0.23 12.12
N ARG A 63 -5.99 -0.76 12.38
CA ARG A 63 -6.40 -2.08 12.92
C ARG A 63 -6.89 -1.99 14.37
N ARG A 64 -6.40 -1.05 15.17
CA ARG A 64 -6.83 -0.85 16.57
C ARG A 64 -8.16 -0.10 16.70
N HIS A 65 -8.59 0.61 15.66
CA HIS A 65 -9.78 1.47 15.66
C HIS A 65 -11.00 0.86 14.95
N ASP A 66 -10.93 -0.42 14.57
CA ASP A 66 -12.01 -1.23 13.96
C ASP A 66 -12.69 -2.12 15.02
#